data_AF-A0A2E8FFC0-F1
#
_entry.id   AF-A0A2E8FFC0-F1
#
_cell.length_a   1.000
_cell.length_b   1.000
_cell.length_c   1.000
_cell.angle_alpha   90.00
_cell.angle_beta   90.00
_cell.angle_gamma   90.00
#
_symmetry.space_group_name_H-M   'P 1'
#
loop_
_entity.id
_entity.type
_entity.pdbx_description
1 polymer ?
#
loop_
_entity_poly.entity_id
_entity_poly.type
_entity_poly.pdbx_seq_one_letter_code
_entity_poly.pdbx_strand_id
1 'polypeptide(L)'
;MPVVTEVIEGLLELHPKGYGFLRDPQKNYAAQDTDSFVSSSVIERYGLREGVLIRGEVGPGSKGQGPRLKTIETVDAKTVEEYREVPNFEDLTPITPAEKIRLETGPKPITMRVMDLLTPIGKGQRALIVAPPRTGKTMLLQDIADSVSENHPELHLMVLLIDERPEEVTEMRRRVKGEVIASSMDREIESHVRISQLIIERAKRLSEEGKEVFVLLDSITRTARAFNKWVGNTGRTMSGGLDVKALEIPRKMFGTARRFEEGGSLTVVATALIETGSRMDDAIFQEFKGTGNMEMMLSRELADRRIWPAIDITRSGTRHEENFFTEEEYEYVTMIRRHLITLTPADAMDKLLKMMDRFPSNAEFFEKVRMMM
;
A
#
# COMPACT_ATOMS: atom_id res chain seq x y z
N MET A 1 -43.38 -0.64 22.15
CA MET A 1 -41.99 -0.73 22.62
C MET A 1 -41.20 0.30 21.84
N PRO A 2 -40.42 1.20 22.47
CA PRO A 2 -39.57 2.11 21.70
C PRO A 2 -38.63 1.25 20.85
N VAL A 3 -38.60 1.53 19.55
CA VAL A 3 -37.65 0.89 18.64
C VAL A 3 -36.29 1.39 19.11
N VAL A 4 -35.50 0.51 19.72
CA VAL A 4 -34.13 0.84 20.13
C VAL A 4 -33.36 1.08 18.84
N THR A 5 -33.15 2.35 18.50
CA THR A 5 -32.22 2.76 17.46
C THR A 5 -30.83 2.70 18.05
N GLU A 6 -29.98 1.87 17.46
CA GLU A 6 -28.57 1.76 17.82
C GLU A 6 -27.77 2.64 16.85
N VAL A 7 -26.78 3.37 17.35
CA VAL A 7 -25.85 4.11 16.49
C VAL A 7 -24.67 3.21 16.20
N ILE A 8 -24.41 2.98 14.92
CA ILE A 8 -23.26 2.18 14.48
C ILE A 8 -22.33 3.01 13.61
N GLU A 9 -21.11 2.52 13.46
CA GLU A 9 -20.14 3.04 12.52
C GLU A 9 -19.60 1.89 11.67
N GLY A 10 -19.48 2.08 10.37
CA GLY A 10 -18.94 1.07 9.48
C GLY A 10 -18.62 1.59 8.08
N LEU A 11 -17.74 0.88 7.41
CA LEU A 11 -17.25 1.22 6.08
C LEU A 11 -18.24 0.75 5.02
N LEU A 12 -18.72 1.65 4.16
CA LEU A 12 -19.66 1.30 3.11
C LEU A 12 -18.99 0.45 2.02
N GLU A 13 -19.47 -0.78 1.88
CA GLU A 13 -19.19 -1.64 0.72
C GLU A 13 -20.41 -1.69 -0.19
N LEU A 14 -20.23 -1.38 -1.46
CA LEU A 14 -21.31 -1.38 -2.45
C LEU A 14 -21.44 -2.75 -3.11
N HIS A 15 -22.68 -3.19 -3.27
CA HIS A 15 -23.03 -4.31 -4.12
C HIS A 15 -23.22 -3.81 -5.56
N PRO A 16 -22.83 -4.58 -6.60
CA PRO A 16 -23.07 -4.24 -8.00
C PRO A 16 -24.53 -3.96 -8.42
N LYS A 17 -25.49 -4.19 -7.51
CA LYS A 17 -26.93 -3.93 -7.72
C LYS A 17 -27.36 -2.57 -7.12
N GLY A 18 -26.43 -1.77 -6.61
CA GLY A 18 -26.66 -0.42 -6.11
C GLY A 18 -27.05 -0.29 -4.63
N TYR A 19 -27.24 -1.38 -3.90
CA TYR A 19 -27.33 -1.37 -2.42
C TYR A 19 -25.96 -1.62 -1.80
N GLY A 20 -25.83 -1.50 -0.48
CA GLY A 20 -24.55 -1.76 0.20
C GLY A 20 -24.71 -2.28 1.62
N PHE A 21 -23.57 -2.55 2.26
CA PHE A 21 -23.47 -2.96 3.66
C PHE A 21 -22.40 -2.16 4.38
N LEU A 22 -22.62 -1.85 5.65
CA LEU A 22 -21.61 -1.25 6.51
C LEU A 22 -20.76 -2.36 7.14
N ARG A 23 -19.48 -2.39 6.77
CA ARG A 23 -18.49 -3.36 7.26
C ARG A 23 -17.78 -2.84 8.50
N ASP A 24 -17.69 -3.69 9.51
CA ASP A 24 -17.09 -3.34 10.80
C ASP A 24 -15.54 -3.42 10.73
N PRO A 25 -14.81 -2.32 10.99
CA PRO A 25 -13.35 -2.34 11.10
C PRO A 25 -12.81 -3.33 12.14
N GLN A 26 -13.51 -3.50 13.28
CA GLN A 26 -13.10 -4.40 14.36
C GLN A 26 -13.16 -5.87 13.93
N LYS A 27 -14.00 -6.19 12.94
CA LYS A 27 -14.11 -7.51 12.32
C LYS A 27 -13.29 -7.61 11.03
N ASN A 28 -12.30 -6.74 10.83
CA ASN A 28 -11.43 -6.72 9.66
C ASN A 28 -12.25 -6.62 8.36
N TYR A 29 -13.35 -5.87 8.42
CA TYR A 29 -14.29 -5.67 7.32
C TYR A 29 -14.85 -6.98 6.74
N ALA A 30 -14.79 -8.10 7.45
CA ALA A 30 -15.34 -9.36 6.98
C ALA A 30 -16.85 -9.22 6.79
N ALA A 31 -17.39 -9.80 5.72
CA ALA A 31 -18.84 -9.83 5.53
C ALA A 31 -19.50 -10.68 6.65
N GLN A 32 -20.55 -10.14 7.26
CA GLN A 32 -21.35 -10.81 8.30
C GLN A 32 -22.83 -10.67 7.99
N ASP A 33 -23.63 -11.66 8.41
CA ASP A 33 -25.09 -11.59 8.31
C ASP A 33 -25.69 -10.46 9.16
N THR A 34 -24.94 -10.01 10.18
CA THR A 34 -25.29 -8.90 11.06
C THR A 34 -24.93 -7.52 10.49
N ASP A 35 -24.27 -7.44 9.33
CA ASP A 35 -23.87 -6.17 8.76
C ASP A 35 -25.07 -5.31 8.39
N SER A 36 -24.94 -4.01 8.60
CA SER A 36 -26.06 -3.12 8.41
C SER A 36 -26.30 -2.82 6.93
N PHE A 37 -27.52 -3.05 6.49
CA PHE A 37 -27.96 -2.86 5.12
C PHE A 37 -28.20 -1.37 4.81
N VAL A 38 -27.66 -0.93 3.67
CA VAL A 38 -27.85 0.41 3.11
C VAL A 38 -28.60 0.29 1.78
N SER A 39 -29.80 0.87 1.67
CA SER A 39 -30.58 0.80 0.43
C SER A 39 -30.02 1.70 -0.66
N SER A 40 -30.25 1.33 -1.92
CA SER A 40 -29.94 2.18 -3.09
C SER A 40 -30.52 3.58 -2.97
N SER A 41 -31.74 3.72 -2.46
CA SER A 41 -32.35 5.04 -2.24
C SER A 41 -31.60 5.92 -1.24
N VAL A 42 -30.92 5.33 -0.25
CA VAL A 42 -30.09 6.08 0.73
C VAL A 42 -28.77 6.46 0.06
N ILE A 43 -28.15 5.52 -0.65
CA ILE A 43 -26.91 5.73 -1.41
C ILE A 43 -27.10 6.87 -2.44
N GLU A 44 -28.14 6.80 -3.26
CA GLU A 44 -28.46 7.80 -4.28
C GLU A 44 -28.80 9.15 -3.66
N ARG A 45 -29.65 9.18 -2.62
CA ARG A 45 -30.05 10.44 -1.95
C ARG A 45 -28.86 11.21 -1.41
N TYR A 46 -27.89 10.52 -0.82
CA TYR A 46 -26.75 11.14 -0.16
C TYR A 46 -25.47 11.14 -1.01
N GLY A 47 -25.48 10.57 -2.21
CA GLY A 47 -24.31 10.47 -3.07
C GLY A 47 -23.18 9.63 -2.44
N LEU A 48 -23.53 8.58 -1.70
CA LEU A 48 -22.55 7.76 -0.97
C LEU A 48 -21.70 6.95 -1.95
N ARG A 49 -20.40 6.90 -1.70
CA ARG A 49 -19.42 6.18 -2.53
C ARG A 49 -18.82 5.03 -1.73
N GLU A 50 -18.35 4.00 -2.42
CA GLU A 50 -17.68 2.88 -1.76
C GLU A 50 -16.45 3.36 -0.96
N GLY A 51 -16.21 2.76 0.21
CA GLY A 51 -15.08 3.10 1.07
C GLY A 51 -15.27 4.34 1.97
N VAL A 52 -16.46 4.97 2.00
CA VAL A 52 -16.75 6.02 2.98
C VAL A 52 -17.12 5.41 4.33
N LEU A 53 -16.65 6.00 5.44
CA LEU A 53 -17.03 5.57 6.78
C LEU A 53 -18.35 6.25 7.18
N ILE A 54 -19.36 5.47 7.50
CA ILE A 54 -20.68 6.00 7.84
C ILE A 54 -20.95 5.73 9.31
N ARG A 55 -21.32 6.79 10.03
CA ARG A 55 -21.90 6.69 11.37
C ARG A 55 -23.35 7.13 11.34
N GLY A 56 -24.25 6.34 11.92
CA GLY A 56 -25.67 6.66 11.90
C GLY A 56 -26.55 5.65 12.61
N GLU A 57 -27.84 5.99 12.75
CA GLU A 57 -28.80 5.15 13.44
C GLU A 57 -29.29 4.02 12.54
N VAL A 58 -29.32 2.82 13.10
CA VAL A 58 -29.93 1.65 12.48
C VAL A 58 -31.23 1.27 13.18
N GLY A 59 -32.16 0.72 12.40
CA GLY A 59 -33.38 0.11 12.90
C GLY A 59 -33.48 -1.36 12.51
N PRO A 60 -34.57 -2.05 12.92
CA PRO A 60 -34.78 -3.45 12.58
C PRO A 60 -34.69 -3.72 11.07
N GLY A 61 -33.95 -4.79 10.73
CA GLY A 61 -33.83 -5.30 9.37
C GLY A 61 -35.06 -6.10 8.93
N SER A 62 -35.09 -6.46 7.64
CA SER A 62 -36.05 -7.45 7.11
C SER A 62 -35.64 -8.87 7.50
N LYS A 63 -36.54 -9.85 7.38
CA LYS A 63 -36.26 -11.26 7.71
C LYS A 63 -35.01 -11.77 6.95
N GLY A 64 -33.98 -12.17 7.68
CA GLY A 64 -32.71 -12.66 7.12
C GLY A 64 -31.71 -11.58 6.72
N GLN A 65 -31.95 -10.30 7.06
CA GLN A 65 -31.00 -9.21 6.87
C GLN A 65 -30.63 -8.60 8.22
N GLY A 66 -29.40 -8.12 8.34
CA GLY A 66 -28.95 -7.28 9.45
C GLY A 66 -29.74 -5.98 9.58
N PRO A 67 -29.43 -5.15 10.59
CA PRO A 67 -30.07 -3.86 10.82
C PRO A 67 -30.05 -2.98 9.57
N ARG A 68 -31.04 -2.09 9.40
CA ARG A 68 -31.11 -1.18 8.24
C ARG A 68 -30.76 0.23 8.67
N LEU A 69 -29.83 0.87 7.95
CA LEU A 69 -29.50 2.28 8.16
C LEU A 69 -30.72 3.17 7.92
N LYS A 70 -31.06 4.01 8.89
CA LYS A 70 -32.22 4.91 8.88
C LYS A 70 -31.81 6.35 8.63
N THR A 71 -30.84 6.82 9.39
CA THR A 71 -30.32 8.19 9.37
C THR A 71 -28.80 8.13 9.32
N ILE A 72 -28.20 9.14 8.71
CA ILE A 72 -26.75 9.31 8.67
C ILE A 72 -26.45 10.49 9.58
N GLU A 73 -25.60 10.27 10.58
CA GLU A 73 -25.08 11.34 11.43
C GLU A 73 -23.87 11.97 10.76
N THR A 74 -22.92 11.15 10.31
CA THR A 74 -21.72 11.63 9.62
C THR A 74 -21.25 10.67 8.53
N VAL A 75 -20.60 11.22 7.52
CA VAL A 75 -19.82 10.49 6.51
C VAL A 75 -18.37 10.97 6.63
N ASP A 76 -17.45 10.06 6.96
CA ASP A 76 -16.04 10.38 7.22
C ASP A 76 -15.83 11.50 8.24
N ALA A 77 -16.59 11.43 9.33
CA ALA A 77 -16.63 12.43 10.41
C ALA A 77 -17.06 13.85 9.96
N LYS A 78 -17.61 13.99 8.75
CA LYS A 78 -18.21 15.22 8.22
C LYS A 78 -19.73 15.12 8.22
N THR A 79 -20.39 16.27 8.21
CA THR A 79 -21.81 16.34 7.88
C THR A 79 -22.05 15.88 6.43
N VAL A 80 -23.29 15.53 6.11
CA VAL A 80 -23.67 15.12 4.75
C VAL A 80 -23.44 16.26 3.75
N GLU A 81 -23.68 17.50 4.17
CA GLU A 81 -23.48 18.71 3.38
C GLU A 81 -21.98 18.90 3.06
N GLU A 82 -21.11 18.82 4.06
CA GLU A 82 -19.66 18.90 3.87
C GLU A 82 -19.10 17.76 3.02
N TYR A 83 -19.61 16.53 3.19
CA TYR A 83 -19.21 15.38 2.37
C TYR A 83 -19.51 15.59 0.89
N ARG A 84 -20.62 16.25 0.54
CA ARG A 84 -20.99 16.50 -0.86
C ARG A 84 -20.05 17.48 -1.58
N GLU A 85 -19.35 18.33 -0.82
CA GLU A 85 -18.35 19.25 -1.35
C GLU A 85 -16.98 18.58 -1.54
N VAL A 86 -16.80 17.33 -1.07
CA VAL A 86 -15.55 16.57 -1.28
C VAL A 86 -15.42 16.20 -2.76
N PRO A 87 -14.31 16.57 -3.43
CA PRO A 87 -14.10 16.24 -4.84
C PRO A 87 -13.97 14.73 -5.05
N ASN A 88 -14.26 14.26 -6.25
CA ASN A 88 -13.93 12.87 -6.60
C ASN A 88 -12.43 12.73 -6.83
N PHE A 89 -11.88 11.57 -6.46
CA PHE A 89 -10.46 11.25 -6.59
C PHE A 89 -9.96 11.42 -8.04
N GLU A 90 -10.82 11.14 -9.00
CA GLU A 90 -10.55 11.24 -10.44
C GLU A 90 -10.60 12.68 -10.96
N ASP A 91 -11.22 13.60 -10.22
CA ASP A 91 -11.28 15.03 -10.54
C ASP A 91 -10.08 15.80 -9.97
N LEU A 92 -9.32 15.21 -9.03
CA LEU A 92 -8.12 15.80 -8.44
C LEU A 92 -6.94 15.80 -9.42
N THR A 93 -6.10 16.83 -9.34
CA THR A 93 -4.98 17.06 -10.27
C THR A 93 -3.74 16.28 -9.83
N PRO A 94 -3.30 15.22 -10.55
CA PRO A 94 -2.14 14.45 -10.16
C PRO A 94 -0.83 15.20 -10.44
N ILE A 95 0.06 15.23 -9.45
CA ILE A 95 1.40 15.83 -9.57
C ILE A 95 2.51 14.82 -9.24
N THR A 96 3.73 15.12 -9.69
CA THR A 96 4.91 14.31 -9.38
C THR A 96 5.24 14.42 -7.88
N PRO A 97 5.46 13.29 -7.17
CA PRO A 97 5.93 13.32 -5.80
C PRO A 97 7.26 14.08 -5.66
N ALA A 98 7.31 15.04 -4.75
CA ALA A 98 8.52 15.80 -4.40
C ALA A 98 8.74 15.89 -2.87
N GLU A 99 7.77 15.44 -2.06
CA GLU A 99 7.90 15.41 -0.62
C GLU A 99 8.33 14.02 -0.17
N LYS A 100 9.57 13.91 0.31
CA LYS A 100 10.16 12.65 0.76
C LYS A 100 9.51 12.15 2.06
N ILE A 101 9.18 10.86 2.08
CA ILE A 101 8.84 10.12 3.30
C ILE A 101 10.17 9.57 3.83
N ARG A 102 10.70 10.19 4.88
CA ARG A 102 11.98 9.80 5.47
C ARG A 102 11.81 8.50 6.24
N LEU A 103 12.57 7.49 5.87
CA LEU A 103 12.55 6.19 6.54
C LEU A 103 13.60 6.08 7.65
N GLU A 104 14.69 6.84 7.58
CA GLU A 104 15.69 6.89 8.65
C GLU A 104 15.09 7.36 9.99
N THR A 105 15.14 6.49 11.01
CA THR A 105 14.77 6.79 12.41
C THR A 105 15.99 6.97 13.34
N GLY A 106 17.20 6.78 12.80
CA GLY A 106 18.45 6.85 13.55
C GLY A 106 19.52 5.95 12.93
N PRO A 107 20.58 5.58 13.69
CA PRO A 107 21.70 4.78 13.15
C PRO A 107 21.28 3.37 12.73
N LYS A 108 20.22 2.84 13.34
CA LYS A 108 19.64 1.53 13.05
C LYS A 108 18.10 1.64 13.00
N PRO A 109 17.41 0.81 12.20
CA PRO A 109 17.97 -0.17 11.27
C PRO A 109 18.65 0.51 10.06
N ILE A 110 19.86 0.04 9.71
CA ILE A 110 20.63 0.61 8.59
C ILE A 110 19.92 0.41 7.24
N THR A 111 19.01 -0.56 7.16
CA THR A 111 18.16 -0.81 5.99
C THR A 111 17.41 0.45 5.56
N MET A 112 16.77 1.16 6.50
CA MET A 112 15.98 2.35 6.18
C MET A 112 16.86 3.50 5.68
N ARG A 113 18.05 3.64 6.24
CA ARG A 113 19.06 4.59 5.76
C ARG A 113 19.51 4.29 4.34
N VAL A 114 19.75 3.02 4.02
CA VAL A 114 20.10 2.56 2.68
C VAL A 114 18.95 2.80 1.70
N MET A 115 17.70 2.56 2.11
CA MET A 115 16.52 2.86 1.28
C MET A 115 16.38 4.35 0.98
N ASP A 116 16.53 5.21 1.99
CA ASP A 116 16.46 6.68 1.80
C ASP A 116 17.53 7.21 0.83
N LEU A 117 18.65 6.50 0.69
CA LEU A 117 19.73 6.82 -0.23
C LEU A 117 19.48 6.27 -1.64
N LEU A 118 19.09 5.00 -1.77
CA LEU A 118 19.08 4.29 -3.04
C LEU A 118 17.71 4.29 -3.73
N THR A 119 16.63 4.36 -2.97
CA THR A 119 15.26 4.20 -3.47
C THR A 119 14.33 5.08 -2.64
N PRO A 120 14.52 6.42 -2.66
CA PRO A 120 13.69 7.32 -1.86
C PRO A 120 12.22 7.13 -2.21
N ILE A 121 11.35 7.26 -1.22
CA ILE A 121 9.89 7.17 -1.37
C ILE A 121 9.30 8.55 -1.12
N GLY A 122 8.44 9.02 -2.02
CA GLY A 122 7.68 10.25 -1.85
C GLY A 122 6.22 10.03 -1.47
N LYS A 123 5.57 11.07 -0.95
CA LYS A 123 4.11 11.11 -0.81
C LYS A 123 3.46 11.03 -2.20
N GLY A 124 2.70 9.97 -2.45
CA GLY A 124 2.11 9.65 -3.75
C GLY A 124 2.89 8.64 -4.60
N GLN A 125 3.93 8.00 -4.05
CA GLN A 125 4.76 7.04 -4.79
C GLN A 125 4.00 5.73 -5.11
N ARG A 126 4.27 5.16 -6.29
CA ARG A 126 3.94 3.78 -6.68
C ARG A 126 5.19 2.93 -6.63
N ALA A 127 5.47 2.37 -5.46
CA ALA A 127 6.68 1.62 -5.18
C ALA A 127 6.44 0.11 -5.28
N LEU A 128 7.36 -0.59 -5.94
CA LEU A 128 7.35 -2.03 -6.08
C LEU A 128 8.60 -2.64 -5.44
N ILE A 129 8.42 -3.38 -4.35
CA ILE A 129 9.47 -4.19 -3.72
C ILE A 129 9.43 -5.58 -4.34
N VAL A 130 10.38 -5.85 -5.22
CA VAL A 130 10.47 -7.07 -6.00
C VAL A 130 11.39 -8.04 -5.27
N ALA A 131 10.81 -9.10 -4.72
CA ALA A 131 11.49 -9.98 -3.78
C ALA A 131 11.38 -11.45 -4.18
N PRO A 132 12.51 -12.16 -4.38
CA PRO A 132 12.54 -13.60 -4.34
C PRO A 132 12.14 -14.12 -2.94
N PRO A 133 11.65 -15.36 -2.82
CA PRO A 133 11.45 -15.99 -1.51
C PRO A 133 12.73 -15.95 -0.65
N ARG A 134 12.56 -15.75 0.67
CA ARG A 134 13.65 -15.77 1.68
C ARG A 134 14.68 -14.62 1.58
N THR A 135 14.32 -13.49 0.97
CA THR A 135 15.18 -12.30 0.85
C THR A 135 14.88 -11.18 1.85
N GLY A 136 14.19 -11.49 2.96
CA GLY A 136 13.95 -10.51 4.03
C GLY A 136 12.78 -9.53 3.80
N LYS A 137 11.92 -9.78 2.79
CA LYS A 137 10.70 -8.99 2.48
C LYS A 137 9.89 -8.59 3.72
N THR A 138 9.57 -9.55 4.58
CA THR A 138 8.69 -9.30 5.74
C THR A 138 9.33 -8.34 6.75
N MET A 139 10.62 -8.54 7.07
CA MET A 139 11.37 -7.64 7.95
C MET A 139 11.46 -6.24 7.35
N LEU A 140 11.71 -6.15 6.04
CA LEU A 140 11.77 -4.88 5.32
C LEU A 140 10.43 -4.11 5.42
N LEU A 141 9.30 -4.78 5.17
CA LEU A 141 7.98 -4.16 5.28
C LEU A 141 7.67 -3.68 6.70
N GLN A 142 8.04 -4.49 7.71
CA GLN A 142 7.89 -4.10 9.11
C GLN A 142 8.74 -2.88 9.45
N ASP A 143 10.00 -2.84 9.01
CA ASP A 143 10.88 -1.70 9.25
C ASP A 143 10.36 -0.43 8.55
N ILE A 144 9.80 -0.55 7.33
CA ILE A 144 9.13 0.58 6.63
C ILE A 144 7.93 1.06 7.45
N ALA A 145 7.06 0.15 7.90
CA ALA A 145 5.88 0.48 8.67
C ALA A 145 6.25 1.21 9.97
N ASP A 146 7.22 0.69 10.72
CA ASP A 146 7.71 1.30 11.96
C ASP A 146 8.26 2.72 11.69
N SER A 147 9.04 2.86 10.62
CA SER A 147 9.65 4.14 10.23
C SER A 147 8.62 5.18 9.82
N VAL A 148 7.61 4.77 9.06
CA VAL A 148 6.49 5.64 8.68
C VAL A 148 5.71 6.07 9.91
N SER A 149 5.36 5.14 10.80
CA SER A 149 4.63 5.48 12.03
C SER A 149 5.41 6.40 12.98
N GLU A 150 6.75 6.30 12.99
CA GLU A 150 7.61 7.11 13.86
C GLU A 150 7.89 8.50 13.28
N ASN A 151 8.35 8.57 12.03
CA ASN A 151 8.73 9.82 11.39
C ASN A 151 7.54 10.62 10.85
N HIS A 152 6.45 9.93 10.52
CA HIS A 152 5.30 10.49 9.83
C HIS A 152 3.97 10.07 10.48
N PRO A 153 3.73 10.43 11.76
CA PRO A 153 2.49 10.09 12.44
C PRO A 153 1.24 10.75 11.81
N GLU A 154 1.42 11.73 10.92
CA GLU A 154 0.35 12.32 10.11
C GLU A 154 -0.14 11.40 8.98
N LEU A 155 0.67 10.44 8.54
CA LEU A 155 0.30 9.49 7.49
C LEU A 155 -0.69 8.46 8.04
N HIS A 156 -1.79 8.28 7.31
CA HIS A 156 -2.70 7.17 7.58
C HIS A 156 -2.11 5.87 7.03
N LEU A 157 -1.39 5.14 7.89
CA LEU A 157 -0.75 3.87 7.56
C LEU A 157 -1.75 2.72 7.54
N MET A 158 -1.92 2.10 6.37
CA MET A 158 -2.71 0.90 6.14
C MET A 158 -1.82 -0.23 5.64
N VAL A 159 -1.89 -1.40 6.27
CA VAL A 159 -1.21 -2.62 5.83
C VAL A 159 -2.24 -3.61 5.36
N LEU A 160 -2.20 -3.94 4.06
CA LEU A 160 -3.10 -4.87 3.40
C LEU A 160 -2.37 -6.17 3.09
N LEU A 161 -2.73 -7.24 3.80
CA LEU A 161 -2.16 -8.58 3.66
C LEU A 161 -3.13 -9.50 2.92
N ILE A 162 -2.75 -9.97 1.73
CA ILE A 162 -3.58 -10.83 0.88
C ILE A 162 -2.95 -12.20 0.70
N ASP A 163 -3.70 -13.25 1.04
CA ASP A 163 -3.30 -14.67 0.89
C ASP A 163 -1.96 -14.96 1.59
N GLU A 164 -1.70 -14.26 2.70
CA GLU A 164 -0.53 -14.50 3.55
C GLU A 164 -0.88 -15.42 4.73
N ARG A 165 0.16 -15.98 5.35
CA ARG A 165 -0.01 -16.96 6.43
C ARG A 165 -0.55 -16.30 7.72
N PRO A 166 -1.46 -16.96 8.47
CA PRO A 166 -2.06 -16.39 9.67
C PRO A 166 -1.05 -15.94 10.75
N GLU A 167 0.07 -16.66 10.90
CA GLU A 167 1.14 -16.30 11.84
C GLU A 167 1.85 -14.99 11.44
N GLU A 168 2.08 -14.76 10.15
CA GLU A 168 2.70 -13.53 9.62
C GLU A 168 1.74 -12.34 9.76
N VAL A 169 0.43 -12.56 9.57
CA VAL A 169 -0.62 -11.56 9.85
C VAL A 169 -0.62 -11.16 11.32
N THR A 170 -0.50 -12.14 12.22
CA THR A 170 -0.47 -11.89 13.67
C THR A 170 0.77 -11.10 14.08
N GLU A 171 1.93 -11.43 13.50
CA GLU A 171 3.17 -10.70 13.73
C GLU A 171 3.05 -9.24 13.28
N MET A 172 2.53 -8.99 12.08
CA MET A 172 2.33 -7.65 11.54
C MET A 172 1.40 -6.82 12.42
N ARG A 173 0.27 -7.40 12.88
CA ARG A 173 -0.67 -6.74 13.80
C ARG A 173 -0.08 -6.34 15.14
N ARG A 174 0.90 -7.10 15.64
CA ARG A 174 1.54 -6.82 16.93
C ARG A 174 2.62 -5.75 16.83
N ARG A 175 3.25 -5.62 15.67
CA ARG A 175 4.39 -4.72 15.46
C ARG A 175 3.96 -3.36 14.93
N VAL A 176 3.12 -3.34 13.90
CA VAL A 176 2.78 -2.10 13.17
C VAL A 176 1.82 -1.22 13.95
N LYS A 177 2.18 0.06 14.09
CA LYS A 177 1.32 1.12 14.62
C LYS A 177 0.50 1.76 13.50
N GLY A 178 -0.48 1.03 13.01
CA GLY A 178 -1.35 1.43 11.92
C GLY A 178 -2.50 0.46 11.75
N GLU A 179 -3.30 0.65 10.71
CA GLU A 179 -4.41 -0.26 10.41
C GLU A 179 -3.88 -1.50 9.69
N VAL A 180 -4.05 -2.70 10.26
CA VAL A 180 -3.62 -3.96 9.62
C VAL A 180 -4.83 -4.78 9.20
N ILE A 181 -5.10 -4.76 7.90
CA ILE A 181 -6.21 -5.46 7.25
C ILE A 181 -5.66 -6.70 6.54
N ALA A 182 -6.25 -7.86 6.80
CA ALA A 182 -5.77 -9.11 6.23
C ALA A 182 -6.89 -10.02 5.73
N SER A 183 -6.69 -10.64 4.57
CA SER A 183 -7.46 -11.81 4.16
C SER A 183 -6.45 -12.95 3.95
N SER A 184 -6.26 -13.72 5.01
CA SER A 184 -5.28 -14.80 5.11
C SER A 184 -5.59 -15.98 4.19
N MET A 185 -4.59 -16.81 3.91
CA MET A 185 -4.64 -17.93 2.94
C MET A 185 -5.78 -18.95 3.16
N ASP A 186 -6.35 -19.03 4.37
CA ASP A 186 -7.50 -19.88 4.72
C ASP A 186 -8.86 -19.29 4.29
N ARG A 187 -8.89 -18.08 3.73
CA ARG A 187 -10.11 -17.41 3.24
C ARG A 187 -10.42 -17.76 1.78
N GLU A 188 -11.68 -17.53 1.41
CA GLU A 188 -12.14 -17.69 0.03
C GLU A 188 -11.56 -16.60 -0.90
N ILE A 189 -11.48 -16.92 -2.19
CA ILE A 189 -10.90 -16.03 -3.22
C ILE A 189 -11.68 -14.72 -3.32
N GLU A 190 -13.00 -14.80 -3.22
CA GLU A 190 -13.94 -13.67 -3.20
C GLU A 190 -13.60 -12.71 -2.05
N SER A 191 -13.16 -13.23 -0.90
CA SER A 191 -12.74 -12.41 0.23
C SER A 191 -11.50 -11.60 -0.11
N HIS A 192 -10.48 -12.20 -0.75
CA HIS A 192 -9.27 -11.51 -1.19
C HIS A 192 -9.58 -10.39 -2.21
N VAL A 193 -10.44 -10.69 -3.18
CA VAL A 193 -10.85 -9.75 -4.23
C VAL A 193 -11.64 -8.57 -3.66
N ARG A 194 -12.60 -8.86 -2.77
CA ARG A 194 -13.44 -7.84 -2.12
C ARG A 194 -12.64 -6.94 -1.19
N ILE A 195 -11.87 -7.53 -0.27
CA ILE A 195 -11.14 -6.74 0.74
C ILE A 195 -10.13 -5.82 0.07
N SER A 196 -9.45 -6.29 -0.96
CA SER A 196 -8.42 -5.51 -1.62
C SER A 196 -9.00 -4.29 -2.35
N GLN A 197 -10.16 -4.43 -3.00
CA GLN A 197 -10.88 -3.30 -3.59
C GLN A 197 -11.40 -2.31 -2.53
N LEU A 198 -12.06 -2.82 -1.50
CA LEU A 198 -12.66 -1.99 -0.45
C LEU A 198 -11.62 -1.11 0.26
N ILE A 199 -10.44 -1.66 0.56
CA ILE A 199 -9.35 -0.93 1.21
C ILE A 199 -8.72 0.13 0.28
N ILE A 200 -8.61 -0.15 -1.02
CA ILE A 200 -8.14 0.86 -1.97
C ILE A 200 -9.18 1.98 -2.13
N GLU A 201 -10.48 1.67 -2.18
CA GLU A 201 -11.53 2.71 -2.19
C GLU A 201 -11.51 3.52 -0.89
N ARG A 202 -11.30 2.89 0.28
CA ARG A 202 -11.08 3.61 1.55
C ARG A 202 -9.91 4.59 1.45
N ALA A 203 -8.77 4.13 0.95
CA ALA A 203 -7.58 4.95 0.78
C ALA A 203 -7.83 6.15 -0.17
N LYS A 204 -8.61 5.94 -1.24
CA LYS A 204 -9.05 7.02 -2.14
C LYS A 204 -9.92 8.03 -1.40
N ARG A 205 -10.96 7.59 -0.68
CA ARG A 205 -11.85 8.49 0.08
C ARG A 205 -11.07 9.37 1.04
N LEU A 206 -10.13 8.80 1.80
CA LEU A 206 -9.27 9.56 2.71
C LEU A 206 -8.41 10.60 1.97
N SER A 207 -7.85 10.22 0.82
CA SER A 207 -7.01 11.12 0.01
C SER A 207 -7.80 12.30 -0.56
N GLU A 208 -9.07 12.08 -0.96
CA GLU A 208 -9.98 13.15 -1.42
C GLU A 208 -10.25 14.20 -0.34
N GLU A 209 -10.10 13.84 0.94
CA GLU A 209 -10.22 14.77 2.06
C GLU A 209 -8.92 15.52 2.37
N GLY A 210 -7.90 15.38 1.53
CA GLY A 210 -6.59 15.97 1.73
C GLY A 210 -5.70 15.20 2.70
N LYS A 211 -6.07 13.98 3.11
CA LYS A 211 -5.22 13.15 3.99
C LYS A 211 -4.08 12.52 3.20
N GLU A 212 -2.95 12.34 3.87
CA GLU A 212 -1.81 11.60 3.35
C GLU A 212 -1.99 10.11 3.74
N VAL A 213 -2.12 9.22 2.76
CA VAL A 213 -2.38 7.79 2.99
C VAL A 213 -1.19 6.97 2.51
N PHE A 214 -0.76 6.00 3.33
CA PHE A 214 0.34 5.10 3.01
C PHE A 214 -0.12 3.65 3.11
N VAL A 215 -0.18 2.96 1.97
CA VAL A 215 -0.62 1.57 1.86
C VAL A 215 0.57 0.64 1.64
N LEU A 216 0.82 -0.27 2.58
CA LEU A 216 1.69 -1.42 2.40
C LEU A 216 0.86 -2.62 1.90
N LEU A 217 1.08 -3.05 0.66
CA LEU A 217 0.36 -4.17 0.06
C LEU A 217 1.26 -5.41 -0.05
N ASP A 218 0.95 -6.44 0.72
CA ASP A 218 1.67 -7.71 0.71
C ASP A 218 0.72 -8.88 0.33
N SER A 219 0.66 -9.31 -0.94
CA SER A 219 1.45 -8.85 -2.10
C SER A 219 0.57 -8.55 -3.30
N ILE A 220 1.06 -7.71 -4.22
CA ILE A 220 0.36 -7.48 -5.50
C ILE A 220 0.32 -8.75 -6.35
N THR A 221 1.33 -9.63 -6.23
CA THR A 221 1.36 -10.92 -6.93
C THR A 221 0.23 -11.82 -6.48
N ARG A 222 0.05 -11.98 -5.16
CA ARG A 222 -1.05 -12.78 -4.60
C ARG A 222 -2.42 -12.17 -4.90
N THR A 223 -2.53 -10.85 -4.83
CA THR A 223 -3.74 -10.12 -5.24
C THR A 223 -4.10 -10.42 -6.69
N ALA A 224 -3.15 -10.25 -7.62
CA ALA A 224 -3.36 -10.54 -9.04
C ALA A 224 -3.75 -12.01 -9.30
N ARG A 225 -3.15 -12.97 -8.57
CA ARG A 225 -3.55 -14.38 -8.63
C ARG A 225 -4.99 -14.59 -8.17
N ALA A 226 -5.42 -13.93 -7.10
CA ALA A 226 -6.80 -14.03 -6.62
C ALA A 226 -7.79 -13.52 -7.66
N PHE A 227 -7.52 -12.36 -8.28
CA PHE A 227 -8.34 -11.84 -9.38
C PHE A 227 -8.36 -12.77 -10.59
N ASN A 228 -7.22 -13.36 -10.96
CA ASN A 228 -7.17 -14.31 -12.08
C ASN A 228 -8.01 -15.57 -11.84
N LYS A 229 -7.99 -16.09 -10.61
CA LYS A 229 -8.86 -17.22 -10.24
C LYS A 229 -10.34 -16.83 -10.21
N TRP A 230 -10.66 -15.62 -9.73
CA TRP A 230 -12.02 -15.12 -9.62
C TRP A 230 -12.68 -14.84 -10.97
N VAL A 231 -11.96 -14.22 -11.90
CA VAL A 231 -12.45 -13.97 -13.27
C VAL A 231 -12.68 -15.29 -14.03
N GLY A 232 -11.86 -16.32 -13.75
CA GLY A 232 -11.88 -17.58 -14.47
C GLY A 232 -11.29 -17.45 -15.88
N ASN A 233 -11.39 -18.51 -16.69
CA ASN A 233 -10.81 -18.52 -18.04
C ASN A 233 -11.82 -17.96 -19.07
N THR A 234 -11.57 -16.75 -19.59
CA THR A 234 -12.44 -16.15 -20.62
C THR A 234 -12.04 -16.51 -22.06
N GLY A 235 -11.06 -17.42 -22.23
CA GLY A 235 -10.58 -17.89 -23.53
C GLY A 235 -9.51 -17.01 -24.18
N ARG A 236 -9.12 -15.88 -23.57
CA ARG A 236 -8.00 -15.02 -24.00
C ARG A 236 -6.90 -15.04 -22.95
N THR A 237 -6.04 -16.06 -23.03
CA THR A 237 -4.94 -16.26 -22.08
C THR A 237 -3.64 -15.66 -22.61
N MET A 238 -2.91 -14.97 -21.72
CA MET A 238 -1.52 -14.58 -21.88
C MET A 238 -0.58 -15.73 -21.45
N SER A 239 0.73 -15.50 -21.62
CA SER A 239 1.77 -16.40 -21.10
C SER A 239 1.54 -16.71 -19.62
N GLY A 240 1.67 -17.98 -19.25
CA GLY A 240 1.49 -18.42 -17.86
C GLY A 240 0.04 -18.65 -17.42
N GLY A 241 -0.95 -18.56 -18.33
CA GLY A 241 -2.36 -18.83 -18.00
C GLY A 241 -3.08 -17.65 -17.33
N LEU A 242 -2.56 -16.44 -17.52
CA LEU A 242 -3.19 -15.20 -17.06
C LEU A 242 -4.24 -14.72 -18.05
N ASP A 243 -5.42 -14.38 -17.57
CA ASP A 243 -6.39 -13.66 -18.37
C ASP A 243 -6.01 -12.17 -18.43
N VAL A 244 -6.00 -11.56 -19.62
CA VAL A 244 -5.68 -10.12 -19.79
C VAL A 244 -6.61 -9.25 -18.92
N LYS A 245 -7.89 -9.62 -18.81
CA LYS A 245 -8.87 -8.87 -18.03
C LYS A 245 -8.66 -9.02 -16.53
N ALA A 246 -8.05 -10.12 -16.08
CA ALA A 246 -7.82 -10.37 -14.67
C ALA A 246 -6.82 -9.39 -14.04
N LEU A 247 -5.89 -8.84 -14.83
CA LEU A 247 -4.91 -7.87 -14.33
C LEU A 247 -5.42 -6.42 -14.38
N GLU A 248 -6.55 -6.15 -15.04
CA GLU A 248 -7.04 -4.79 -15.22
C GLU A 248 -7.33 -4.10 -13.88
N ILE A 249 -8.07 -4.77 -12.98
CA ILE A 249 -8.44 -4.22 -11.68
C ILE A 249 -7.20 -4.09 -10.76
N PRO A 250 -6.37 -5.14 -10.55
CA PRO A 250 -5.13 -5.01 -9.80
C PRO A 250 -4.20 -3.89 -10.30
N ARG A 251 -4.06 -3.74 -11.63
CA ARG A 251 -3.26 -2.66 -12.24
C ARG A 251 -3.85 -1.29 -11.95
N LYS A 252 -5.17 -1.13 -12.06
CA LYS A 252 -5.86 0.11 -11.68
C LYS A 252 -5.63 0.43 -10.20
N MET A 253 -5.77 -0.56 -9.31
CA MET A 253 -5.54 -0.41 -7.87
C MET A 253 -4.11 0.03 -7.53
N PHE A 254 -3.09 -0.52 -8.19
CA PHE A 254 -1.72 -0.05 -7.99
C PHE A 254 -1.48 1.34 -8.63
N GLY A 255 -2.14 1.60 -9.76
CA GLY A 255 -2.10 2.88 -10.48
C GLY A 255 -2.88 4.03 -9.83
N THR A 256 -3.66 3.78 -8.78
CA THR A 256 -4.34 4.87 -8.05
C THR A 256 -3.33 5.73 -7.30
N ALA A 257 -2.21 5.18 -6.83
CA ALA A 257 -1.23 5.94 -6.05
C ALA A 257 -0.66 7.14 -6.82
N ARG A 258 -0.83 8.33 -6.22
CA ARG A 258 -0.49 9.65 -6.75
C ARG A 258 -0.56 10.71 -5.66
N ARG A 259 0.11 11.84 -5.88
CA ARG A 259 0.01 13.07 -5.10
C ARG A 259 -0.96 14.02 -5.81
N PHE A 260 -1.66 14.85 -5.06
CA PHE A 260 -2.62 15.82 -5.60
C PHE A 260 -2.20 17.27 -5.31
N GLU A 261 -2.50 18.17 -6.25
CA GLU A 261 -2.26 19.62 -6.10
C GLU A 261 -3.17 20.23 -5.03
N GLU A 262 -4.41 19.76 -4.93
CA GLU A 262 -5.43 20.22 -4.00
C GLU A 262 -5.16 19.79 -2.54
N GLY A 263 -4.21 18.88 -2.33
CA GLY A 263 -3.86 18.29 -1.05
C GLY A 263 -4.15 16.80 -0.96
N GLY A 264 -3.48 16.12 -0.03
CA GLY A 264 -3.57 14.67 0.15
C GLY A 264 -2.75 13.86 -0.85
N SER A 265 -2.51 12.61 -0.52
CA SER A 265 -1.80 11.68 -1.40
C SER A 265 -2.17 10.25 -1.08
N LEU A 266 -2.08 9.41 -2.10
CA LEU A 266 -2.12 7.96 -1.93
C LEU A 266 -0.77 7.40 -2.32
N THR A 267 -0.01 6.93 -1.32
CA THR A 267 1.24 6.19 -1.53
C THR A 267 0.95 4.71 -1.43
N VAL A 268 1.40 3.91 -2.41
CA VAL A 268 1.25 2.45 -2.39
C VAL A 268 2.63 1.83 -2.56
N VAL A 269 3.07 1.09 -1.56
CA VAL A 269 4.25 0.23 -1.62
C VAL A 269 3.78 -1.22 -1.64
N ALA A 270 3.94 -1.87 -2.78
CA ALA A 270 3.50 -3.24 -2.96
C ALA A 270 4.69 -4.18 -3.12
N THR A 271 4.58 -5.39 -2.59
CA THR A 271 5.57 -6.44 -2.85
C THR A 271 5.18 -7.26 -4.08
N ALA A 272 6.16 -7.60 -4.92
CA ALA A 272 6.01 -8.52 -6.03
C ALA A 272 6.96 -9.70 -5.86
N LEU A 273 6.44 -10.91 -6.01
CA LEU A 273 7.23 -12.14 -5.94
C LEU A 273 7.83 -12.44 -7.32
N ILE A 274 9.12 -12.74 -7.34
CA ILE A 274 9.85 -13.22 -8.53
C ILE A 274 10.61 -14.51 -8.18
N GLU A 275 11.12 -15.20 -9.21
CA GLU A 275 11.93 -16.42 -9.03
C GLU A 275 11.22 -17.50 -8.20
N THR A 276 9.90 -17.58 -8.33
CA THR A 276 9.04 -18.58 -7.67
C THR A 276 8.94 -19.88 -8.48
N GLY A 277 9.50 -19.89 -9.69
CA GLY A 277 9.31 -20.96 -10.68
C GLY A 277 7.98 -20.87 -11.44
N SER A 278 7.15 -19.87 -11.14
CA SER A 278 5.85 -19.65 -11.80
C SER A 278 5.97 -18.62 -12.92
N ARG A 279 5.75 -19.04 -14.18
CA ARG A 279 5.65 -18.11 -15.33
C ARG A 279 4.54 -17.07 -15.18
N MET A 280 3.49 -17.41 -14.42
CA MET A 280 2.42 -16.48 -14.08
C MET A 280 2.96 -15.31 -13.23
N ASP A 281 3.84 -15.59 -12.27
CA ASP A 281 4.38 -14.52 -11.40
C ASP A 281 5.31 -13.61 -12.18
N ASP A 282 6.12 -14.17 -13.06
CA ASP A 282 6.99 -13.40 -13.95
C ASP A 282 6.17 -12.45 -14.84
N ALA A 283 5.07 -12.95 -15.43
CA ALA A 283 4.18 -12.14 -16.26
C ALA A 283 3.43 -11.07 -15.45
N ILE A 284 2.95 -11.40 -14.23
CA ILE A 284 2.39 -10.42 -13.29
C ILE A 284 3.41 -9.32 -13.00
N PHE A 285 4.64 -9.69 -12.65
CA PHE A 285 5.69 -8.73 -12.34
C PHE A 285 5.95 -7.77 -13.51
N GLN A 286 6.05 -8.27 -14.75
CA GLN A 286 6.26 -7.40 -15.92
C GLN A 286 5.13 -6.38 -16.11
N GLU A 287 3.87 -6.76 -15.87
CA GLU A 287 2.72 -5.86 -15.98
C GLU A 287 2.79 -4.71 -14.95
N PHE A 288 3.16 -5.02 -13.70
CA PHE A 288 3.25 -4.02 -12.64
C PHE A 288 4.51 -3.15 -12.72
N LYS A 289 5.61 -3.69 -13.25
CA LYS A 289 6.85 -2.94 -13.46
C LYS A 289 6.61 -1.68 -14.29
N GLY A 290 5.84 -1.78 -15.38
CA GLY A 290 5.51 -0.63 -16.22
C GLY A 290 4.64 0.43 -15.54
N THR A 291 3.90 0.05 -14.49
CA THR A 291 2.95 0.93 -13.77
C THR A 291 3.62 1.70 -12.62
N GLY A 292 4.65 1.10 -12.01
CA GLY A 292 5.40 1.68 -10.90
C GLY A 292 6.33 2.82 -11.31
N ASN A 293 6.70 3.67 -10.35
CA ASN A 293 7.72 4.70 -10.51
C ASN A 293 8.86 4.60 -9.48
N MET A 294 8.82 3.62 -8.59
CA MET A 294 9.98 3.15 -7.82
C MET A 294 10.03 1.62 -7.87
N GLU A 295 11.23 1.09 -8.09
CA GLU A 295 11.49 -0.35 -8.10
C GLU A 295 12.63 -0.64 -7.13
N MET A 296 12.42 -1.58 -6.21
CA MET A 296 13.45 -2.10 -5.32
C MET A 296 13.58 -3.59 -5.53
N MET A 297 14.74 -4.02 -6.03
CA MET A 297 15.03 -5.41 -6.30
C MET A 297 15.78 -6.03 -5.14
N LEU A 298 15.22 -7.07 -4.51
CA LEU A 298 15.94 -7.86 -3.53
C LEU A 298 16.68 -9.02 -4.21
N SER A 299 17.89 -9.32 -3.72
CA SER A 299 18.80 -10.30 -4.29
C SER A 299 18.91 -11.55 -3.42
N ARG A 300 18.69 -12.71 -4.03
CA ARG A 300 18.96 -14.01 -3.38
C ARG A 300 20.44 -14.19 -3.08
N GLU A 301 21.33 -13.72 -3.97
CA GLU A 301 22.78 -13.79 -3.78
C GLU A 301 23.23 -13.09 -2.49
N LEU A 302 22.72 -11.88 -2.25
CA LEU A 302 23.00 -11.13 -1.02
C LEU A 302 22.45 -11.85 0.21
N ALA A 303 21.20 -12.32 0.13
CA ALA A 303 20.54 -13.03 1.22
C ALA A 303 21.25 -14.34 1.61
N ASP A 304 21.69 -15.13 0.63
CA ASP A 304 22.43 -16.38 0.85
C ASP A 304 23.79 -16.14 1.52
N ARG A 305 24.43 -14.99 1.23
CA ARG A 305 25.64 -14.51 1.91
C ARG A 305 25.39 -13.82 3.25
N ARG A 306 24.13 -13.71 3.69
CA ARG A 306 23.70 -13.03 4.93
C ARG A 306 24.00 -11.53 4.96
N ILE A 307 24.02 -10.89 3.80
CA ILE A 307 24.20 -9.44 3.66
C ILE A 307 22.82 -8.78 3.69
N TRP A 308 22.59 -7.91 4.68
CA TRP A 308 21.33 -7.20 4.88
C TRP A 308 21.55 -5.68 4.92
N PRO A 309 20.72 -4.89 4.21
CA PRO A 309 19.60 -5.32 3.40
C PRO A 309 20.03 -5.96 2.08
N ALA A 310 19.26 -6.94 1.61
CA ALA A 310 19.57 -7.68 0.38
C ALA A 310 19.15 -6.91 -0.88
N ILE A 311 19.39 -5.59 -0.95
CA ILE A 311 18.97 -4.73 -2.05
C ILE A 311 20.02 -4.77 -3.17
N ASP A 312 19.59 -5.07 -4.39
CA ASP A 312 20.41 -4.95 -5.59
C ASP A 312 20.47 -3.47 -6.02
N ILE A 313 21.63 -2.85 -5.77
CA ILE A 313 21.88 -1.43 -6.05
C ILE A 313 21.72 -1.13 -7.55
N THR A 314 22.09 -2.06 -8.44
CA THR A 314 22.11 -1.83 -9.89
C THR A 314 20.72 -1.87 -10.52
N ARG A 315 19.80 -2.63 -9.91
CA ARG A 315 18.45 -2.85 -10.42
C ARG A 315 17.37 -2.10 -9.65
N SER A 316 17.77 -1.30 -8.66
CA SER A 316 16.86 -0.54 -7.81
C SER A 316 16.97 0.96 -8.07
N GLY A 317 15.86 1.67 -8.05
CA GLY A 317 15.84 3.11 -8.19
C GLY A 317 14.45 3.71 -8.17
N THR A 318 14.42 5.03 -8.02
CA THR A 318 13.21 5.82 -8.07
C THR A 318 13.27 6.74 -9.30
N ARG A 319 12.18 6.84 -10.06
CA ARG A 319 12.08 7.82 -11.15
C ARG A 319 11.99 9.22 -10.56
N HIS A 320 12.65 10.18 -11.19
CA HIS A 320 12.75 11.56 -10.68
C HIS A 320 13.31 11.63 -9.25
N GLU A 321 14.31 10.79 -8.93
CA GLU A 321 14.86 10.73 -7.58
C GLU A 321 15.54 12.04 -7.16
N GLU A 322 15.96 12.87 -8.12
CA GLU A 322 16.48 14.22 -7.90
C GLU A 322 15.53 15.11 -7.09
N ASN A 323 14.21 14.86 -7.12
CA ASN A 323 13.24 15.65 -6.37
C ASN A 323 13.28 15.40 -4.85
N PHE A 324 13.93 14.33 -4.39
CA PHE A 324 13.96 13.93 -2.98
C PHE A 324 15.28 14.28 -2.27
N PHE A 325 16.16 14.99 -2.96
CA PHE A 325 17.46 15.40 -2.47
C PHE A 325 17.68 16.87 -2.81
N THR A 326 18.53 17.53 -2.04
CA THR A 326 19.13 18.79 -2.50
C THR A 326 20.04 18.52 -3.71
N GLU A 327 20.36 19.56 -4.49
CA GLU A 327 21.27 19.45 -5.63
C GLU A 327 22.62 18.82 -5.22
N GLU A 328 23.18 19.30 -4.10
CA GLU A 328 24.44 18.80 -3.52
C GLU A 328 24.33 17.33 -3.08
N GLU A 329 23.26 16.95 -2.37
CA GLU A 329 23.04 15.55 -1.96
C GLU A 329 22.86 14.63 -3.17
N TYR A 330 22.17 15.08 -4.22
CA TYR A 330 21.94 14.28 -5.42
C TYR A 330 23.25 14.00 -6.18
N GLU A 331 24.16 14.96 -6.24
CA GLU A 331 25.51 14.74 -6.78
C GLU A 331 26.26 13.66 -5.99
N TYR A 332 26.17 13.68 -4.66
CA TYR A 332 26.80 12.68 -3.80
C TYR A 332 26.20 11.29 -3.99
N VAL A 333 24.86 11.20 -4.00
CA VAL A 333 24.15 9.95 -4.27
C VAL A 333 24.58 9.38 -5.63
N THR A 334 24.66 10.23 -6.65
CA THR A 334 25.09 9.85 -8.01
C THR A 334 26.53 9.34 -8.01
N MET A 335 27.45 10.04 -7.35
CA MET A 335 28.85 9.63 -7.24
C MET A 335 28.99 8.29 -6.53
N ILE A 336 28.32 8.12 -5.38
CA ILE A 336 28.31 6.88 -4.60
C ILE A 336 27.78 5.74 -5.46
N ARG A 337 26.64 5.93 -6.12
CA ARG A 337 26.05 4.92 -7.02
C ARG A 337 27.03 4.53 -8.12
N ARG A 338 27.63 5.49 -8.83
CA ARG A 338 28.62 5.24 -9.89
C ARG A 338 29.84 4.46 -9.40
N HIS A 339 30.30 4.72 -8.17
CA HIS A 339 31.39 3.95 -7.57
C HIS A 339 30.96 2.52 -7.22
N LEU A 340 29.76 2.35 -6.66
CA LEU A 340 29.28 1.05 -6.19
C LEU A 340 29.00 0.08 -7.34
N ILE A 341 28.50 0.56 -8.48
CA ILE A 341 28.21 -0.30 -9.64
C ILE A 341 29.45 -0.90 -10.31
N THR A 342 30.67 -0.43 -9.99
CA THR A 342 31.90 -1.05 -10.50
C THR A 342 32.32 -2.30 -9.72
N LEU A 343 31.64 -2.59 -8.60
CA LEU A 343 31.90 -3.73 -7.72
C LEU A 343 30.89 -4.85 -7.97
N THR A 344 31.18 -6.04 -7.44
CA THR A 344 30.15 -7.09 -7.37
C THR A 344 29.01 -6.65 -6.44
N PRO A 345 27.76 -7.10 -6.62
CA PRO A 345 26.63 -6.66 -5.79
C PRO A 345 26.88 -6.82 -4.28
N ALA A 346 27.50 -7.94 -3.89
CA ALA A 346 27.84 -8.21 -2.49
C ALA A 346 28.92 -7.27 -1.95
N ASP A 347 30.01 -7.05 -2.70
CA ASP A 347 31.07 -6.14 -2.27
C ASP A 347 30.59 -4.68 -2.25
N ALA A 348 29.69 -4.31 -3.18
CA ALA A 348 29.06 -3.01 -3.22
C ALA A 348 28.22 -2.76 -1.95
N MET A 349 27.33 -3.69 -1.60
CA MET A 349 26.50 -3.55 -0.40
C MET A 349 27.35 -3.57 0.88
N ASP A 350 28.31 -4.49 1.01
CA ASP A 350 29.23 -4.53 2.16
C ASP A 350 30.03 -3.23 2.30
N LYS A 351 30.50 -2.66 1.18
CA LYS A 351 31.21 -1.38 1.19
C LYS A 351 30.31 -0.24 1.61
N LEU A 352 29.10 -0.15 1.06
CA LEU A 352 28.12 0.87 1.41
C LEU A 352 27.79 0.82 2.91
N LEU A 353 27.49 -0.38 3.43
CA LEU A 353 27.20 -0.59 4.86
C LEU A 353 28.37 -0.15 5.74
N LYS A 354 29.61 -0.55 5.42
CA LYS A 354 30.81 -0.13 6.17
C LYS A 354 31.07 1.38 6.12
N MET A 355 30.65 2.05 5.04
CA MET A 355 30.76 3.50 4.92
C MET A 355 29.70 4.19 5.79
N MET A 356 28.44 3.78 5.67
CA MET A 356 27.31 4.41 6.39
C MET A 356 27.33 4.14 7.89
N ASP A 357 27.77 2.95 8.34
CA ASP A 357 27.81 2.54 9.75
C ASP A 357 28.77 3.38 10.60
N ARG A 358 29.68 4.13 9.97
CA ARG A 358 30.58 5.07 10.65
C ARG A 358 29.89 6.36 11.08
N PHE A 359 28.68 6.60 10.60
CA PHE A 359 27.92 7.82 10.85
C PHE A 359 26.58 7.48 11.46
N PRO A 360 26.09 8.27 12.44
CA PRO A 360 24.83 8.03 13.10
C PRO A 360 23.62 8.39 12.22
N SER A 361 23.81 9.21 11.18
CA SER A 361 22.73 9.63 10.28
C SER A 361 23.16 9.73 8.80
N ASN A 362 22.20 9.80 7.88
CA ASN A 362 22.45 10.08 6.46
C ASN A 362 22.94 11.52 6.24
N ALA A 363 22.46 12.48 7.04
CA ALA A 363 22.93 13.86 6.97
C ALA A 363 24.43 13.97 7.30
N GLU A 364 24.88 13.35 8.39
CA GLU A 364 26.31 13.32 8.75
C GLU A 364 27.15 12.53 7.75
N PHE A 365 26.59 11.46 7.18
CA PHE A 365 27.24 10.73 6.10
C PHE A 365 27.46 11.62 4.87
N PHE A 366 26.46 12.38 4.43
CA PHE A 366 26.59 13.32 3.31
C PHE A 366 27.57 14.47 3.60
N GLU A 367 27.55 15.02 4.82
CA GLU A 367 28.53 16.04 5.21
C GLU A 367 29.97 15.52 5.10
N LYS A 368 30.21 14.25 5.45
CA LYS A 368 31.55 13.68 5.30
C LYS A 368 31.92 13.46 3.83
N VAL A 369 30.97 13.02 3.00
CA VAL A 369 31.19 12.87 1.55
C VAL A 369 31.56 14.21 0.94
N ARG A 370 30.87 15.30 1.32
CA ARG A 370 31.22 16.68 0.94
C ARG A 370 32.67 17.02 1.25
N MET A 371 33.17 16.68 2.44
CA MET A 371 34.55 16.99 2.84
C MET A 371 35.62 16.16 2.11
N MET A 372 35.24 15.08 1.42
CA MET A 372 36.16 14.22 0.68
C MET A 372 36.25 14.59 -0.80
N MET A 373 35.34 15.46 -1.27
CA MET A 373 35.38 16.13 -2.56
C MET A 373 36.12 17.46 -2.43
#